data_AF-A0A950HE86-F1
#
_entry.id   AF-A0A950HE86-F1
#
_cell.length_a   1.000
_cell.length_b   1.000
_cell.length_c   1.000
_cell.angle_alpha   90.00
_cell.angle_beta   90.00
_cell.angle_gamma   90.00
#
_symmetry.space_group_name_H-M   'P 1'
#
loop_
_entity.id
_entity.type
_entity.pdbx_description
1 polymer ?
#
loop_
_entity_poly.entity_id
_entity_poly.type
_entity_poly.pdbx_seq_one_letter_code
_entity_poly.pdbx_strand_id
1 'polypeptide(L)' 'MSRKYRKFSLEFRDEAVRLVIEASRPIAQVARELGLNEGTLGNWVTRYRAEHADDEPPLTVSERTRLS' A
#
# COMPACT_ATOMS: atom_id res chain seq x y z
N MET A 1 14.46 25.42 -13.75
CA MET A 1 13.36 24.62 -14.33
C MET A 1 13.03 23.49 -13.38
N SER A 2 11.82 23.51 -12.82
CA SER A 2 11.33 22.63 -11.78
C SER A 2 11.39 21.16 -12.21
N ARG A 3 12.21 20.38 -11.48
CA ARG A 3 12.32 18.93 -11.60
C ARG A 3 10.91 18.36 -11.52
N LYS A 4 10.37 17.96 -12.68
CA LYS A 4 9.06 17.33 -12.87
C LYS A 4 8.89 16.32 -11.74
N TYR A 5 8.08 16.69 -10.76
CA TYR A 5 7.58 15.75 -9.78
C TYR A 5 6.70 14.79 -10.56
N ARG A 6 7.30 13.78 -11.20
CA ARG A 6 6.68 12.49 -11.49
C ARG A 6 6.38 11.77 -10.16
N LYS A 7 5.91 12.52 -9.16
CA LYS A 7 5.43 11.98 -7.90
C LYS A 7 4.04 11.51 -8.24
N PHE A 8 3.86 10.19 -8.27
CA PHE A 8 2.57 9.52 -8.28
C PHE A 8 1.50 10.43 -7.67
N SER A 9 0.43 10.72 -8.44
CA SER A 9 -0.64 11.60 -7.98
C SER A 9 -1.17 11.09 -6.64
N LEU A 10 -1.66 12.00 -5.80
CA LEU A 10 -2.30 11.62 -4.54
C LEU A 10 -3.42 10.60 -4.79
N GLU A 11 -4.16 10.76 -5.88
CA GLU A 11 -5.17 9.82 -6.37
C GLU A 11 -4.61 8.42 -6.64
N PHE A 12 -3.44 8.33 -7.30
CA PHE A 12 -2.81 7.03 -7.57
C PHE A 12 -2.36 6.32 -6.29
N ARG A 13 -1.84 7.08 -5.32
CA ARG A 13 -1.50 6.54 -4.00
C ARG A 13 -2.75 6.03 -3.27
N ASP A 14 -3.82 6.81 -3.31
CA ASP A 14 -5.09 6.49 -2.65
C ASP A 14 -5.74 5.24 -3.26
N GLU A 15 -5.80 5.15 -4.59
CA GLU A 15 -6.27 3.96 -5.32
C GLU A 15 -5.44 2.72 -4.98
N ALA A 16 -4.10 2.83 -4.97
CA ALA A 16 -3.23 1.71 -4.65
C ALA A 16 -3.44 1.20 -3.20
N VAL A 17 -3.66 2.12 -2.25
CA VAL A 17 -3.96 1.76 -0.85
C VAL A 17 -5.35 1.13 -0.72
N ARG A 18 -6.37 1.68 -1.40
CA ARG A 18 -7.73 1.09 -1.43
C ARG A 18 -7.72 -0.34 -1.96
N LEU A 19 -6.96 -0.63 -3.02
CA LEU A 19 -6.83 -1.99 -3.54
C LEU A 19 -6.27 -2.98 -2.51
N VAL A 20 -5.43 -2.53 -1.58
CA VAL A 20 -4.90 -3.38 -0.51
C VAL A 20 -5.88 -3.49 0.65
N ILE A 21 -6.47 -2.38 1.09
CA ILE A 21 -7.34 -2.33 2.27
C ILE A 21 -8.76 -2.83 1.95
N GLU A 22 -9.43 -2.22 0.97
CA GLU A 22 -10.82 -2.52 0.62
C GLU A 22 -10.95 -3.88 -0.06
N ALA A 23 -10.08 -4.17 -1.03
CA ALA A 23 -10.11 -5.45 -1.74
C ALA A 23 -9.29 -6.56 -1.03
N SER A 24 -8.73 -6.29 0.17
CA SER A 24 -7.95 -7.24 0.98
C SER A 24 -6.83 -7.96 0.21
N ARG A 25 -6.23 -7.27 -0.77
CA ARG A 25 -5.22 -7.86 -1.66
C ARG A 25 -3.82 -7.76 -1.06
N PRO A 26 -2.91 -8.70 -1.34
CA PRO A 26 -1.53 -8.59 -0.90
C PRO A 26 -0.82 -7.38 -1.50
N ILE A 27 -0.07 -6.63 -0.67
CA ILE A 27 0.74 -5.47 -1.09
C ILE A 27 1.67 -5.85 -2.25
N ALA A 28 2.35 -7.01 -2.15
CA ALA A 28 3.26 -7.51 -3.18
C ALA A 28 2.58 -7.67 -4.55
N GLN A 29 1.34 -8.16 -4.55
CA GLN A 29 0.59 -8.38 -5.79
C GLN A 29 0.18 -7.03 -6.40
N VAL A 30 -0.43 -6.15 -5.61
CA VAL A 30 -0.87 -4.82 -6.08
C VAL A 30 0.32 -3.99 -6.56
N ALA A 31 1.45 -4.04 -5.83
CA ALA A 31 2.67 -3.34 -6.23
C ALA A 31 3.19 -3.83 -7.58
N ARG A 32 3.25 -5.15 -7.81
CA ARG A 32 3.71 -5.72 -9.09
C ARG A 32 2.79 -5.36 -10.25
N GLU A 33 1.48 -5.37 -10.04
CA GLU A 33 0.48 -4.99 -11.05
C GLU A 33 0.57 -3.50 -11.42
N LEU A 34 0.81 -2.63 -10.43
CA LEU A 34 0.95 -1.20 -10.62
C LEU A 34 2.38 -0.76 -11.01
N GLY A 35 3.33 -1.69 -11.12
CA GLY A 35 4.74 -1.38 -11.38
C GLY A 35 5.41 -0.57 -10.26
N LEU A 36 4.89 -0.69 -9.04
CA LEU A 36 5.40 -0.04 -7.83
C LEU A 36 6.38 -0.93 -7.07
N ASN A 37 7.24 -0.29 -6.28
CA ASN A 37 8.03 -1.00 -5.28
C ASN A 37 7.13 -1.39 -4.09
N GLU A 38 7.20 -2.65 -3.67
CA GLU A 38 6.40 -3.20 -2.57
C GLU A 38 6.56 -2.41 -1.26
N GLY A 39 7.77 -1.95 -0.96
CA GLY A 39 8.05 -1.13 0.23
C GLY A 39 7.45 0.28 0.15
N THR A 40 7.30 0.83 -1.06
CA THR A 40 6.62 2.13 -1.24
C THR A 40 5.13 2.00 -0.96
N LEU A 41 4.49 0.98 -1.55
CA LEU A 41 3.08 0.72 -1.33
C LEU A 41 2.81 0.33 0.14
N GLY A 42 3.67 -0.50 0.73
CA GLY A 42 3.59 -0.86 2.15
C GLY A 42 3.65 0.35 3.07
N ASN A 43 4.57 1.30 2.83
CA ASN A 43 4.63 2.53 3.62
C ASN A 43 3.35 3.38 3.49
N TRP A 44 2.73 3.40 2.30
CA TRP A 44 1.47 4.12 2.10
C TRP A 44 0.31 3.48 2.84
N VAL A 45 0.22 2.15 2.79
CA VAL A 45 -0.80 1.36 3.49
C VAL A 45 -0.64 1.48 5.00
N THR A 46 0.58 1.37 5.53
CA THR A 46 0.86 1.54 6.96
C THR A 46 0.47 2.93 7.44
N ARG A 47 0.81 3.97 6.66
CA ARG A 47 0.41 5.34 7.00
C ARG A 47 -1.10 5.54 6.96
N TYR A 48 -1.77 4.99 5.95
CA TYR A 48 -3.23 5.04 5.87
C TYR A 48 -3.88 4.33 7.05
N ARG A 49 -3.41 3.12 7.39
CA ARG A 49 -3.86 2.39 8.58
C ARG A 49 -3.63 3.18 9.85
N ALA A 50 -2.48 3.84 10.02
CA ALA A 50 -2.20 4.66 11.20
C ALA A 50 -3.11 5.91 11.28
N GLU A 51 -3.41 6.54 10.14
CA GLU A 51 -4.34 7.67 10.05
C GLU A 51 -5.81 7.25 10.26
N HIS A 52 -6.15 5.97 10.05
CA HIS A 52 -7.48 5.39 10.24
C HIS A 52 -7.52 4.36 11.39
N ALA A 53 -6.49 4.35 12.26
CA ALA A 53 -6.32 3.34 13.32
C ALA A 53 -7.23 3.57 14.52
N ASP A 54 -7.89 4.72 14.60
CA ASP A 54 -8.87 5.01 15.65
C ASP A 54 -10.18 4.19 15.52
N ASP A 55 -10.39 3.46 14.40
CA ASP A 55 -11.67 2.75 14.13
C ASP A 55 -11.65 1.21 14.03
N GLU A 56 -10.54 0.47 13.82
CA GLU A 56 -10.62 -1.04 13.85
C GLU A 56 -9.27 -1.80 14.05
N PRO A 57 -9.27 -3.04 14.62
CA PRO A 57 -8.11 -3.74 15.21
C PRO A 57 -7.06 -4.22 14.21
N PRO A 58 -5.87 -4.65 14.71
CA PRO A 58 -4.70 -4.94 13.90
C PRO A 58 -4.90 -6.23 13.09
N LEU A 59 -5.37 -6.11 11.86
CA LEU A 59 -5.40 -7.24 10.94
C LEU A 59 -4.02 -7.45 10.29
N THR A 60 -3.30 -8.32 10.98
CA THR A 60 -2.49 -9.44 10.46
C THR A 60 -1.57 -9.06 9.31
N VAL A 61 -0.32 -8.77 9.65
CA VAL A 61 0.82 -9.03 8.78
C VAL A 61 0.68 -10.48 8.32
N SER A 62 0.33 -10.69 7.04
CA SER A 62 0.21 -12.02 6.46
C SER A 62 1.43 -12.88 6.81
N GLU A 63 1.18 -13.91 7.62
CA GLU A 63 2.11 -14.94 8.08
C GLU A 63 2.59 -15.90 6.98
N ARG A 64 2.88 -15.46 5.74
CA ARG A 64 2.92 -16.45 4.63
C ARG A 64 4.07 -16.46 3.63
N THR A 65 5.31 -16.21 4.09
CA THR A 65 6.47 -16.83 3.42
C THR A 65 7.48 -17.39 4.42
N ARG A 66 7.07 -18.38 5.21
CA ARG A 66 7.94 -19.53 5.49
C ARG A 66 7.74 -20.50 4.33
N LEU A 67 8.49 -20.32 3.25
CA LEU A 67 8.58 -21.34 2.21
C LEU A 67 10.03 -21.79 2.09
N SER A 68 10.24 -22.96 2.71
CA SER A 68 11.30 -23.98 2.58
C SER A 68 12.76 -23.56 2.63
#